data_AF-A0A7X9JKJ5-F1
#
_entry.id   AF-A0A7X9JKJ5-F1
#
_cell.length_a   1.000
_cell.length_b   1.000
_cell.length_c   1.000
_cell.angle_alpha   90.00
_cell.angle_beta   90.00
_cell.angle_gamma   90.00
#
_symmetry.space_group_name_H-M   'P 1'
#
loop_
_entity.id
_entity.type
_entity.pdbx_description
1 polymer ?
#
loop_
_entity_poly.entity_id
_entity_poly.type
_entity_poly.pdbx_seq_one_letter_code
_entity_poly.pdbx_strand_id
1 'polypeptide(L)'
;MKILQHILVFLIVGLFVLACKTNKNVVSTKPTNYPKVKNYGIGKLIDSITTNYISYDTLSVKFKLKVDLSDESHNIDGVFRIKKDSLIWISLMAPLGIEAA
;
A
#
# COMPACT_ATOMS: atom_id res chain seq x y z
N MET A 1 20.16 -32.81 -47.33
CA MET A 1 19.63 -32.75 -45.95
C MET A 1 20.26 -31.67 -45.06
N LYS A 2 21.59 -31.45 -45.09
CA LYS A 2 22.27 -30.46 -44.21
C LYS A 2 21.81 -28.99 -44.42
N ILE A 3 21.57 -28.58 -45.67
CA ILE A 3 21.06 -27.22 -45.98
C ILE A 3 19.65 -26.97 -45.40
N LEU A 4 18.76 -27.97 -45.46
CA LEU A 4 17.39 -27.85 -44.96
C LEU A 4 17.36 -27.77 -43.42
N GLN A 5 18.29 -28.49 -42.77
CA GLN A 5 18.49 -28.44 -41.32
C GLN A 5 18.99 -27.06 -40.87
N HIS A 6 19.88 -26.41 -41.62
CA HIS A 6 20.37 -25.07 -41.29
C HIS A 6 19.28 -23.99 -41.47
N ILE A 7 18.42 -24.13 -42.49
CA ILE A 7 17.26 -23.25 -42.69
C ILE A 7 16.26 -23.40 -41.54
N LEU A 8 15.99 -24.63 -41.10
CA LEU A 8 15.09 -24.90 -39.97
C LEU A 8 15.61 -24.29 -38.66
N VAL A 9 16.91 -24.41 -38.40
CA VAL A 9 17.55 -23.83 -37.21
C VAL A 9 17.48 -22.31 -37.25
N PHE A 10 17.71 -21.69 -38.41
CA PHE A 10 17.64 -20.24 -38.56
C PHE A 10 16.21 -19.70 -38.37
N LEU A 11 15.20 -20.43 -38.85
CA LEU A 11 13.79 -20.11 -38.65
C LEU A 11 13.38 -20.16 -37.17
N ILE A 12 13.84 -21.18 -36.45
CA ILE A 12 13.56 -21.34 -35.01
C ILE A 12 14.19 -20.20 -34.22
N VAL A 13 15.46 -19.87 -34.48
CA VAL A 13 16.15 -18.74 -33.81
C VAL A 13 15.47 -17.40 -34.11
N GLY A 14 15.00 -17.20 -35.34
CA GLY A 14 14.22 -16.02 -35.73
C GLY A 14 12.89 -15.87 -34.97
N LEU A 15 12.24 -16.98 -34.60
CA LEU A 15 11.01 -16.94 -33.80
C LEU A 15 11.26 -16.48 -32.36
N PHE A 16 12.41 -16.83 -31.77
CA PHE A 16 12.75 -16.45 -30.39
C PHE A 16 13.00 -14.95 -30.23
N VAL A 17 13.53 -14.26 -31.24
CA VAL A 17 13.76 -12.80 -31.17
C VAL A 17 12.49 -11.97 -31.30
N LEU A 18 11.42 -12.49 -31.90
CA LEU A 18 10.12 -11.81 -32.01
C LEU A 18 9.26 -11.92 -30.75
N ALA A 19 9.61 -12.82 -29.82
CA ALA A 19 8.84 -13.06 -28.58
C ALA A 19 9.10 -12.01 -27.48
N CYS A 20 10.08 -11.12 -27.63
CA CYS A 20 10.35 -10.04 -26.68
C CYS A 20 9.33 -8.90 -26.82
N LYS A 21 8.14 -9.12 -26.26
CA LYS A 21 7.10 -8.08 -26.09
C LYS A 21 7.51 -7.15 -24.95
N THR A 22 7.81 -5.89 -25.27
CA THR A 22 8.12 -4.85 -24.26
C THR A 22 6.82 -4.39 -23.59
N ASN A 23 6.68 -4.68 -22.29
CA ASN A 23 5.55 -4.21 -21.48
C ASN A 23 5.88 -2.80 -20.97
N LYS A 24 5.43 -1.77 -21.69
CA LYS A 24 5.51 -0.39 -21.20
C LYS A 24 4.43 -0.20 -20.12
N ASN A 25 4.85 -0.10 -18.87
CA ASN A 25 3.97 0.35 -17.79
C ASN A 25 3.51 1.77 -18.11
N VAL A 26 2.27 1.90 -18.58
CA VAL A 26 1.56 3.18 -18.60
C VAL A 26 1.27 3.48 -17.14
N VAL A 27 2.08 4.36 -16.54
CA VAL A 27 1.70 5.04 -15.31
C VAL A 27 0.39 5.76 -15.63
N SER A 28 -0.74 5.15 -15.25
CA SER A 28 -2.01 5.86 -15.20
C SER A 28 -1.84 6.96 -14.17
N THR A 29 -1.56 8.16 -14.66
CA THR A 29 -1.81 9.38 -13.90
C THR A 29 -3.32 9.45 -13.68
N LYS A 30 -3.82 8.77 -12.64
CA LYS A 30 -5.16 9.04 -12.13
C LYS A 30 -5.22 10.55 -11.89
N PRO A 31 -6.19 11.28 -12.45
CA PRO A 31 -6.37 12.68 -12.11
C PRO A 31 -6.65 12.71 -10.61
N THR A 32 -5.68 13.22 -9.86
CA THR A 32 -5.80 13.42 -8.43
C THR A 32 -6.77 14.58 -8.21
N ASN A 33 -8.07 14.27 -8.26
CA ASN A 33 -9.12 15.14 -7.73
C ASN A 33 -9.04 15.12 -6.20
N TYR A 34 -7.90 15.56 -5.66
CA TYR A 34 -7.84 15.93 -4.26
C TYR A 34 -8.47 17.32 -4.18
N PRO A 35 -9.54 17.50 -3.37
CA PRO A 35 -10.05 18.82 -3.14
C PRO A 35 -8.89 19.68 -2.63
N LYS A 36 -8.66 20.85 -3.25
CA LYS A 36 -7.69 21.83 -2.74
C LYS A 36 -8.01 22.05 -1.26
N VAL A 37 -7.10 21.61 -0.39
CA VAL A 37 -7.25 21.78 1.05
C VAL A 37 -7.37 23.28 1.29
N LYS A 38 -8.54 23.72 1.75
CA LYS A 38 -8.76 25.13 2.05
C LYS A 38 -7.79 25.49 3.17
N ASN A 39 -6.93 26.48 2.95
CA ASN A 39 -5.99 26.96 3.97
C ASN A 39 -6.79 27.61 5.10
N TYR A 40 -7.10 26.83 6.12
CA TYR A 40 -7.51 27.34 7.42
C TYR A 40 -6.21 27.67 8.16
N GLY A 41 -6.02 28.93 8.57
CA GLY A 41 -4.85 29.31 9.35
C GLY A 41 -4.71 28.43 10.60
N ILE A 42 -3.45 28.18 11.04
CA ILE A 42 -3.13 27.26 12.15
C ILE A 42 -4.04 27.44 13.36
N GLY A 43 -4.31 28.69 13.78
CA GLY A 43 -5.15 28.97 14.95
C GLY A 43 -6.55 28.36 14.85
N LYS A 44 -7.20 28.50 13.69
CA LYS A 44 -8.55 27.95 13.47
C LYS A 44 -8.58 26.42 13.47
N LEU A 45 -7.50 25.77 13.02
CA LEU A 45 -7.38 24.31 13.07
C LEU A 45 -7.24 23.82 14.51
N ILE A 46 -6.37 24.46 15.29
CA ILE A 46 -6.16 24.11 16.71
C ILE A 46 -7.43 24.35 17.53
N ASP A 47 -8.10 25.49 17.33
CA ASP A 47 -9.37 25.80 18.01
C ASP A 47 -10.43 24.75 17.68
N SER A 48 -10.54 24.35 16.40
CA SER A 48 -11.49 23.32 15.98
C SER A 48 -11.19 21.97 16.60
N ILE A 49 -9.93 21.57 16.69
CA ILE A 49 -9.55 20.29 17.32
C ILE A 49 -9.83 20.34 18.83
N THR A 50 -9.48 21.45 19.49
CA THR A 50 -9.63 21.62 20.95
C THR A 50 -11.10 21.66 21.35
N THR A 51 -11.93 22.39 20.61
CA THR A 51 -13.39 22.51 20.90
C THR A 51 -14.15 21.22 20.65
N ASN A 52 -13.69 20.38 19.71
CA ASN A 52 -14.33 19.10 19.38
C ASN A 52 -13.61 17.91 20.04
N TYR A 53 -12.66 18.16 20.95
CA TYR A 53 -11.93 17.10 21.61
C TYR A 53 -12.88 16.32 22.52
N ILE A 54 -12.93 15.00 22.33
CA ILE A 54 -13.78 14.12 23.13
C ILE A 54 -13.11 13.91 24.50
N SER A 55 -13.86 14.09 25.59
CA SER A 55 -13.37 13.72 26.92
C SER A 55 -13.45 12.20 27.10
N TYR A 56 -12.33 11.57 27.47
CA TYR A 56 -12.25 10.15 27.77
C TYR A 56 -11.22 9.92 28.89
N ASP A 57 -11.49 8.93 29.75
CA ASP A 57 -10.48 8.40 30.69
C ASP A 57 -9.75 7.21 30.06
N THR A 58 -10.49 6.37 29.33
CA THR A 58 -9.96 5.26 28.56
C THR A 58 -10.60 5.18 27.19
N LEU A 59 -9.79 4.92 26.17
CA LEU A 59 -10.20 4.70 24.78
C LEU A 59 -9.75 3.29 24.38
N SER A 60 -10.60 2.52 23.69
CA SER A 60 -10.22 1.25 23.06
C SER A 60 -10.86 1.13 21.69
N VAL A 61 -10.04 1.09 20.64
CA VAL A 61 -10.47 1.08 19.24
C VAL A 61 -9.87 -0.14 18.55
N LYS A 62 -10.71 -0.89 17.84
CA LYS A 62 -10.24 -1.93 16.90
C LYS A 62 -9.98 -1.27 15.54
N PHE A 63 -8.86 -1.57 14.93
CA PHE A 63 -8.51 -1.04 13.61
C PHE A 63 -8.02 -2.18 12.70
N LYS A 64 -8.10 -1.93 11.39
CA LYS A 64 -7.52 -2.80 10.36
C LYS A 64 -6.53 -1.96 9.56
N LEU A 65 -5.31 -2.44 9.42
CA LEU A 65 -4.28 -1.86 8.57
C LEU A 65 -4.16 -2.70 7.31
N LYS A 66 -4.15 -2.05 6.16
CA LYS A 66 -3.72 -2.65 4.91
C LYS A 66 -2.31 -2.14 4.64
N VAL A 67 -1.34 -3.05 4.61
CA VAL A 67 0.06 -2.71 4.36
C VAL A 67 0.48 -3.39 3.06
N ASP A 68 0.83 -2.57 2.09
CA ASP A 68 1.33 -3.04 0.80
C ASP A 68 2.87 -3.07 0.88
N LEU A 69 3.46 -4.28 0.95
CA LEU A 69 4.91 -4.50 0.91
C LEU A 69 5.26 -5.19 -0.41
N SER A 70 6.06 -4.51 -1.23
CA SER A 70 6.39 -4.97 -2.59
C SER A 70 5.13 -5.19 -3.43
N ASP A 71 4.81 -6.44 -3.78
CA ASP A 71 3.65 -6.84 -4.58
C ASP A 71 2.57 -7.56 -3.74
N GLU A 72 2.79 -7.72 -2.43
CA GLU A 72 1.86 -8.38 -1.52
C GLU A 72 1.15 -7.37 -0.62
N SER A 73 -0.16 -7.60 -0.44
CA SER A 73 -1.00 -6.79 0.40
C SER A 73 -1.40 -7.57 1.64
N HIS A 74 -0.98 -7.09 2.80
CA HIS A 74 -1.23 -7.74 4.07
C HIS A 74 -2.26 -6.95 4.87
N ASN A 75 -3.28 -7.65 5.36
CA ASN A 75 -4.25 -7.09 6.29
C ASN A 75 -3.85 -7.45 7.72
N ILE A 76 -3.60 -6.44 8.53
CA ILE A 76 -3.22 -6.58 9.94
C ILE A 76 -4.36 -6.01 10.77
N ASP A 77 -4.97 -6.84 11.60
CA ASP A 77 -5.95 -6.38 12.57
C ASP A 77 -5.22 -5.92 13.84
N GLY A 78 -5.75 -4.92 14.52
CA GLY A 78 -5.13 -4.39 15.72
C GLY A 78 -6.12 -3.76 16.69
N VAL A 79 -5.63 -3.56 17.91
CA VAL A 79 -6.35 -2.85 18.96
C VAL A 79 -5.47 -1.74 19.49
N PHE A 80 -5.99 -0.52 19.44
CA PHE A 80 -5.39 0.68 19.98
C PHE A 80 -6.10 1.05 21.28
N ARG A 81 -5.36 1.20 22.37
CA ARG A 81 -5.90 1.59 23.68
C ARG A 81 -5.14 2.79 24.24
N ILE A 82 -5.87 3.71 24.85
CA ILE A 82 -5.30 4.84 25.58
C ILE A 82 -5.93 4.85 26.98
N LYS A 83 -5.11 5.04 28.00
CA LYS A 83 -5.51 5.57 29.30
C LYS A 83 -4.97 6.99 29.39
N LYS A 84 -5.87 7.97 29.54
CA LYS A 84 -5.53 9.39 29.53
C LYS A 84 -4.43 9.69 30.55
N ASP A 85 -3.45 10.49 30.13
CA ASP A 85 -2.30 10.93 30.92
C ASP A 85 -1.48 9.80 31.58
N SER A 86 -1.53 8.59 31.02
CA SER A 86 -0.89 7.43 31.63
C SER A 86 -0.25 6.47 30.63
N LEU A 87 -1.03 5.87 29.72
CA LEU A 87 -0.53 4.77 28.89
C LEU A 87 -1.18 4.78 27.51
N ILE A 88 -0.35 4.63 26.49
CA ILE A 88 -0.79 4.28 25.14
C ILE A 88 -0.33 2.85 24.88
N TRP A 89 -1.26 1.99 24.47
CA TRP A 89 -1.01 0.58 24.25
C TRP A 89 -1.54 0.14 22.88
N ILE A 90 -0.70 -0.52 22.10
CA ILE A 90 -1.04 -0.99 20.75
C ILE A 90 -0.79 -2.49 20.69
N SER A 91 -1.75 -3.24 20.17
CA SER A 91 -1.63 -4.68 19.94
C SER A 91 -1.95 -4.98 18.48
N LEU A 92 -1.03 -5.62 17.79
CA LEU A 92 -1.21 -6.05 16.40
C LEU A 92 -1.42 -7.57 16.38
N MET A 93 -2.35 -8.02 15.56
CA MET A 93 -2.63 -9.42 15.26
C MET A 93 -2.21 -9.66 13.82
N ALA A 94 -1.05 -10.27 13.64
CA ALA A 94 -0.60 -10.69 12.32
C ALA A 94 -1.36 -11.95 11.89
N PRO A 95 -1.85 -12.03 10.64
CA PRO A 95 -2.34 -13.28 10.08
C PRO A 95 -1.21 -14.32 10.03
N LEU A 96 -1.56 -15.59 10.25
CA LEU A 96 -0.65 -16.73 10.12
C LEU A 96 0.03 -16.70 8.74
N GLY A 97 1.36 -16.65 8.69
CA GLY A 97 2.16 -16.52 7.45
C GLY A 97 2.97 -15.22 7.35
N ILE A 98 2.74 -14.23 8.20
CA ILE A 98 3.71 -13.14 8.45
C ILE A 98 4.64 -13.61 9.57
N GLU A 99 5.35 -14.71 9.33
CA GLU A 99 6.42 -15.13 10.22
C GLU A 99 7.50 -14.05 10.14
N ALA A 100 7.84 -13.46 11.29
CA ALA A 100 8.76 -12.34 11.40
C ALA A 100 10.09 -12.64 10.69
N ALA A 101 10.28 -12.05 9.50
CA ALA A 101 11.59 -11.87 8.89
C ALA A 101 12.26 -10.63 9.50
#